data_AF-A0A2A4VR29-F1
#
_entry.id   AF-A0A2A4VR29-F1
#
_cell.length_a   1.000
_cell.length_b   1.000
_cell.length_c   1.000
_cell.angle_alpha   90.00
_cell.angle_beta   90.00
_cell.angle_gamma   90.00
#
_symmetry.space_group_name_H-M   'P 1'
#
loop_
_entity.id
_entity.type
_entity.pdbx_description
1 polymer ?
#
loop_
_entity_poly.entity_id
_entity_poly.type
_entity_poly.pdbx_seq_one_letter_code
_entity_poly.pdbx_strand_id
1 'polypeptide(L)'
;MAGKKQGTSWRFFSTEMVGIVFAVILALWLEGWYEDFQRRERADDYLERIRVEVSQNREDLNSAINGTQENIDGIAKVFAGGEVTMGRLAPFLEIEGGSTTNSAWTTAQMTQAISEMPVETVTSLATIYDSQAYYAKYLNFFFQQYADLTIDMQSGNNTAMTARKFQQHLSISNSLARQLLQNYDTFLGINAEEAPKQEETAPSAKPSN
;
A
#
# COMPACT_ATOMS: atom_id res chain seq x y z
N MET A 1 -51.79 28.44 69.64
CA MET A 1 -51.59 28.09 68.23
C MET A 1 -50.25 27.39 68.10
N ALA A 2 -50.25 26.06 67.94
CA ALA A 2 -49.03 25.25 67.91
C ALA A 2 -48.54 25.10 66.45
N GLY A 3 -47.39 25.69 66.15
CA GLY A 3 -46.73 25.57 64.85
C GLY A 3 -46.17 24.16 64.65
N LYS A 4 -46.71 23.42 63.67
CA LYS A 4 -46.14 22.15 63.20
C LYS A 4 -44.79 22.44 62.54
N LYS A 5 -43.71 21.95 63.14
CA LYS A 5 -42.37 21.98 62.56
C LYS A 5 -42.33 21.14 61.28
N GLN A 6 -42.05 21.80 60.15
CA GLN A 6 -41.70 21.18 58.88
C GLN A 6 -40.35 20.46 59.03
N GLY A 7 -40.37 19.17 59.35
CA GLY A 7 -39.17 18.36 59.58
C GLY A 7 -38.78 17.43 58.42
N THR A 8 -39.41 17.56 57.25
CA THR A 8 -39.34 16.55 56.17
C THR A 8 -38.56 16.97 54.92
N SER A 9 -37.96 18.17 54.84
CA SER A 9 -37.39 18.65 53.56
C SER A 9 -36.00 18.11 53.21
N TRP A 10 -35.15 17.77 54.19
CA TRP A 10 -33.73 17.52 53.91
C TRP A 10 -33.46 16.16 53.26
N ARG A 11 -34.15 15.10 53.71
CA ARG A 11 -33.99 13.75 53.13
C ARG A 11 -34.46 13.68 51.68
N PHE A 12 -35.58 14.35 51.38
CA PHE A 12 -36.13 14.43 50.03
C PHE A 12 -35.18 15.18 49.09
N PHE A 13 -34.66 16.32 49.55
CA PHE A 13 -33.68 17.10 48.80
C PHE A 13 -32.40 16.31 48.49
N SER A 14 -31.87 15.54 49.45
CA SER A 14 -30.68 14.70 49.20
C SER A 14 -30.93 13.62 48.17
N THR A 15 -32.08 12.92 48.23
CA THR A 15 -32.39 11.87 47.25
C THR A 15 -32.59 12.43 45.85
N GLU A 16 -33.20 13.60 45.73
CA GLU A 16 -33.40 14.28 44.45
C GLU A 16 -32.06 14.73 43.84
N MET A 17 -31.16 15.30 44.65
CA MET A 17 -29.83 15.70 44.20
C MET A 17 -28.98 14.49 43.75
N VAL A 18 -29.01 13.38 44.49
CA VAL A 18 -28.33 12.14 44.09
C VAL A 18 -28.90 11.58 42.79
N GLY A 19 -30.23 11.62 42.61
CA GLY A 19 -30.88 11.19 41.38
C GLY A 19 -30.45 12.01 40.17
N ILE A 20 -30.38 13.35 40.31
CA ILE A 20 -29.92 14.26 39.25
C ILE A 20 -28.46 13.97 38.89
N VAL A 21 -27.57 13.88 39.89
CA VAL A 21 -26.14 13.58 39.66
C VAL A 21 -25.98 12.22 38.98
N PHE A 22 -26.73 11.21 39.40
CA PHE A 22 -26.70 9.88 38.79
C PHE A 22 -27.18 9.89 37.33
N ALA A 23 -28.26 10.62 37.03
CA ALA A 23 -28.76 10.78 35.67
C ALA A 23 -27.75 11.48 34.76
N VAL A 24 -27.06 12.52 35.26
CA VAL A 24 -26.00 13.22 34.52
C VAL A 24 -24.81 12.28 34.25
N ILE A 25 -24.37 11.51 35.25
CA ILE A 25 -23.28 10.53 35.08
C ILE A 25 -23.66 9.47 34.03
N LEU A 26 -24.88 8.94 34.09
CA LEU A 26 -25.37 7.97 33.10
C LEU A 26 -25.42 8.56 31.70
N ALA A 27 -25.87 9.81 31.55
CA ALA A 27 -25.91 10.49 30.27
C ALA A 27 -24.51 10.65 29.67
N LEU A 28 -23.55 11.13 30.46
CA LEU A 28 -22.15 11.29 30.02
C LEU A 28 -21.50 9.94 29.69
N TRP A 29 -21.83 8.89 30.45
CA TRP A 29 -21.32 7.54 30.18
C TRP A 29 -21.88 6.97 28.86
N LEU A 30 -23.18 7.15 28.60
CA LEU A 30 -23.81 6.72 27.35
C LEU A 30 -23.27 7.49 26.15
N GLU A 31 -23.05 8.80 26.30
CA GLU A 31 -22.44 9.65 25.27
C GLU A 31 -21.02 9.17 24.94
N GLY A 32 -20.17 8.97 25.95
CA GLY A 32 -18.81 8.45 25.76
C GLY A 32 -18.79 7.07 25.11
N TRP A 33 -19.66 6.15 25.53
CA TRP A 33 -19.76 4.83 24.92
C TRP A 33 -20.17 4.87 23.45
N TYR A 34 -21.14 5.72 23.10
CA TYR A 34 -21.60 5.89 21.73
C TYR A 34 -20.51 6.54 20.85
N GLU A 35 -19.81 7.55 21.36
CA GLU A 35 -18.69 8.17 20.67
C GLU A 35 -17.55 7.18 20.41
N ASP A 36 -17.20 6.36 21.41
CA ASP A 36 -16.20 5.29 21.28
C ASP A 36 -16.59 4.29 20.18
N PHE A 37 -17.86 3.89 20.15
CA PHE A 37 -18.38 2.99 19.12
C PHE A 37 -18.24 3.61 17.72
N GLN A 38 -18.68 4.85 17.55
CA GLN A 38 -18.56 5.54 16.26
C GLN A 38 -17.11 5.77 15.82
N ARG A 39 -16.18 6.00 16.77
CA ARG A 39 -14.75 6.12 16.46
C ARG A 39 -14.18 4.83 15.90
N ARG A 40 -14.54 3.68 16.49
CA ARG A 40 -14.13 2.36 15.99
C ARG A 40 -14.71 2.07 14.61
N GLU A 41 -16.00 2.33 14.40
CA GLU A 41 -16.65 2.13 13.10
C GLU A 41 -15.97 2.95 11.98
N ARG A 42 -15.61 4.21 12.26
CA ARG A 42 -14.85 5.03 11.30
C ARG A 42 -13.46 4.45 11.04
N ALA A 43 -12.76 4.00 12.07
CA ALA A 43 -11.43 3.40 11.92
C ALA A 43 -11.49 2.15 11.03
N ASP A 44 -12.52 1.32 11.21
CA ASP A 44 -12.75 0.13 10.39
C ASP A 44 -13.04 0.50 8.92
N ASP A 45 -13.85 1.53 8.64
CA ASP A 45 -14.09 2.02 7.26
C ASP A 45 -12.79 2.50 6.59
N TYR A 46 -11.95 3.23 7.32
CA TYR A 46 -10.64 3.66 6.80
C TYR A 46 -9.70 2.48 6.56
N LEU A 47 -9.66 1.50 7.46
CA LEU A 47 -8.85 0.31 7.30
C LEU A 47 -9.27 -0.48 6.05
N GLU A 48 -10.57 -0.58 5.79
CA GLU A 48 -11.08 -1.25 4.59
C GLU A 48 -10.68 -0.51 3.30
N ARG A 49 -10.79 0.83 3.28
CA ARG A 49 -10.32 1.65 2.15
C ARG A 49 -8.82 1.48 1.90
N ILE A 50 -8.03 1.38 2.97
CA ILE A 50 -6.60 1.14 2.88
C ILE A 50 -6.32 -0.26 2.32
N ARG A 51 -7.06 -1.30 2.75
CA ARG A 51 -6.93 -2.65 2.17
C ARG A 51 -7.24 -2.67 0.68
N VAL A 52 -8.29 -1.99 0.24
CA VAL A 52 -8.62 -1.85 -1.18
C VAL A 52 -7.49 -1.16 -1.95
N GLU A 53 -6.96 -0.05 -1.43
CA GLU A 53 -5.84 0.67 -2.06
C GLU A 53 -4.58 -0.21 -2.14
N VAL A 54 -4.24 -0.93 -1.08
CA VAL A 54 -3.10 -1.87 -1.04
C VAL A 54 -3.30 -3.01 -2.03
N SER A 55 -4.51 -3.58 -2.13
CA SER A 55 -4.83 -4.63 -3.10
C SER A 55 -4.66 -4.16 -4.54
N GLN A 56 -5.16 -2.96 -4.87
CA GLN A 56 -5.00 -2.39 -6.21
C GLN A 56 -3.53 -2.12 -6.54
N ASN A 57 -2.80 -1.47 -5.63
CA ASN A 57 -1.38 -1.20 -5.82
C ASN A 57 -0.57 -2.50 -6.00
N ARG A 58 -0.93 -3.55 -5.25
CA ARG A 58 -0.32 -4.87 -5.39
C ARG A 58 -0.52 -5.46 -6.78
N GLU A 59 -1.74 -5.41 -7.33
CA GLU A 59 -2.02 -5.92 -8.68
C GLU A 59 -1.20 -5.17 -9.74
N ASP A 60 -1.20 -3.84 -9.66
CA ASP A 60 -0.46 -2.99 -10.60
C ASP A 60 1.06 -3.22 -10.49
N LEU A 61 1.57 -3.36 -9.27
CA LEU A 61 2.98 -3.65 -9.00
C LEU A 61 3.39 -5.03 -9.51
N ASN A 62 2.53 -6.04 -9.35
CA ASN A 62 2.78 -7.39 -9.87
C ASN A 62 2.86 -7.40 -11.39
N SER A 63 2.01 -6.63 -12.08
CA SER A 63 2.11 -6.44 -13.53
C SER A 63 3.45 -5.79 -13.91
N ALA A 64 3.83 -4.71 -13.22
CA ALA A 64 5.08 -3.99 -13.48
C ALA A 64 6.34 -4.84 -13.26
N ILE A 65 6.31 -5.73 -12.26
CA ILE A 65 7.38 -6.72 -12.01
C ILE A 65 7.57 -7.65 -13.21
N ASN A 66 6.47 -8.11 -13.81
CA ASN A 66 6.53 -9.03 -14.95
C ASN A 66 7.05 -8.31 -16.20
N GLY A 67 6.53 -7.13 -16.54
CA GLY A 67 7.02 -6.35 -17.69
C GLY A 67 8.49 -5.93 -17.52
N THR A 68 8.89 -5.53 -16.31
CA THR A 68 10.30 -5.25 -16.00
C THR A 68 11.19 -6.48 -16.19
N GLN A 69 10.72 -7.67 -15.78
CA GLN A 69 11.47 -8.91 -15.97
C GLN A 69 11.63 -9.25 -17.46
N GLU A 70 10.57 -9.09 -18.26
CA GLU A 70 10.62 -9.28 -19.71
C GLU A 70 11.64 -8.35 -20.37
N ASN A 71 11.71 -7.08 -19.94
CA ASN A 71 12.71 -6.12 -20.41
C ASN A 71 14.14 -6.52 -20.03
N ILE A 72 14.37 -6.97 -18.80
CA ILE A 72 15.68 -7.48 -18.35
C ILE A 72 16.13 -8.66 -19.21
N ASP A 73 15.23 -9.62 -19.46
CA ASP A 73 15.51 -10.82 -20.24
C ASP A 73 15.72 -10.49 -21.72
N GLY A 74 14.96 -9.54 -22.26
CA GLY A 74 15.12 -9.01 -23.61
C GLY A 74 16.49 -8.39 -23.84
N ILE A 75 16.93 -7.52 -22.92
CA ILE A 75 18.26 -6.92 -22.95
C ILE A 75 19.35 -8.01 -22.87
N ALA A 76 19.19 -9.00 -21.98
CA ALA A 76 20.13 -10.12 -21.86
C ALA A 76 20.25 -10.92 -23.18
N LYS A 77 19.14 -11.16 -23.89
CA LYS A 77 19.14 -11.80 -25.21
C LYS A 77 19.87 -10.97 -26.26
N VAL A 78 19.73 -9.64 -26.24
CA VAL A 78 20.48 -8.75 -27.15
C VAL A 78 21.98 -8.87 -26.90
N PHE A 79 22.41 -8.89 -25.63
CA PHE A 79 23.82 -9.11 -25.28
C PHE A 79 24.34 -10.48 -25.75
N ALA A 80 23.56 -11.55 -25.57
CA ALA A 80 23.94 -12.89 -26.03
C ALA A 80 24.08 -12.99 -27.56
N GLY A 81 23.34 -12.17 -28.31
CA GLY A 81 23.43 -12.08 -29.77
C GLY A 81 24.67 -11.33 -30.30
N GLY A 82 25.52 -10.77 -29.43
CA GLY A 82 26.83 -10.18 -29.76
C GLY A 82 26.78 -8.76 -30.35
N GLU A 83 25.71 -8.38 -31.03
CA GLU A 83 25.55 -7.04 -31.60
C GLU A 83 24.56 -6.21 -30.78
N VAL A 84 25.10 -5.27 -30.00
CA VAL A 84 24.33 -4.40 -29.10
C VAL A 84 24.15 -3.03 -29.74
N THR A 85 22.99 -2.81 -30.37
CA THR A 85 22.62 -1.54 -31.00
C THR A 85 21.35 -0.99 -30.39
N MET A 86 21.17 0.33 -30.48
CA MET A 86 19.97 1.00 -29.96
C MET A 86 18.68 0.42 -30.56
N GLY A 87 18.67 0.13 -31.87
CA GLY A 87 17.48 -0.43 -32.53
C GLY A 87 17.05 -1.80 -31.98
N ARG A 88 18.01 -2.62 -31.51
CA ARG A 88 17.74 -3.92 -30.89
C ARG A 88 17.33 -3.80 -29.42
N LEU A 89 17.78 -2.75 -28.74
CA LEU A 89 17.48 -2.49 -27.32
C LEU A 89 16.16 -1.75 -27.13
N ALA A 90 15.79 -0.87 -28.06
CA ALA A 90 14.65 0.06 -27.92
C ALA A 90 13.34 -0.58 -27.42
N PRO A 91 12.93 -1.78 -27.86
CA PRO A 91 11.71 -2.42 -27.35
C PRO A 91 11.75 -2.77 -25.86
N PHE A 92 12.93 -2.82 -25.25
CA PHE A 92 13.14 -3.25 -23.86
C PHE A 92 13.56 -2.10 -22.93
N LEU A 93 13.53 -0.86 -23.43
CA LEU A 93 13.87 0.33 -22.64
C LEU A 93 12.66 0.93 -21.92
N GLU A 94 11.56 0.18 -21.82
CA GLU A 94 10.40 0.61 -21.07
C GLU A 94 10.62 0.47 -19.56
N ILE A 95 10.17 1.47 -18.80
CA ILE A 95 10.20 1.47 -17.34
C ILE A 95 8.76 1.38 -16.85
N GLU A 96 8.42 0.28 -16.20
CA GLU A 96 7.14 0.08 -15.55
C GLU A 96 7.29 0.24 -14.04
N GLY A 97 6.43 1.06 -13.43
CA GLY A 97 6.50 1.35 -12.00
C GLY A 97 5.38 0.72 -11.16
N GLY A 98 4.23 0.41 -11.75
CA GLY A 98 3.01 0.09 -11.00
C GLY A 98 2.44 1.30 -10.24
N SER A 99 1.23 1.18 -9.70
CA SER A 99 0.62 2.21 -8.87
C SER A 99 1.21 2.19 -7.46
N THR A 100 1.49 3.39 -6.94
CA THR A 100 1.93 3.61 -5.55
C THR A 100 1.08 4.70 -4.90
N THR A 101 -0.24 4.66 -5.07
CA THR A 101 -1.15 5.61 -4.44
C THR A 101 -1.18 5.43 -2.92
N ASN A 102 -1.40 6.52 -2.19
CA ASN A 102 -1.41 6.53 -0.72
C ASN A 102 -2.52 7.43 -0.16
N SER A 103 -3.58 7.62 -0.93
CA SER A 103 -4.66 8.55 -0.65
C SER A 103 -5.51 8.12 0.53
N ALA A 104 -5.82 6.82 0.64
CA ALA A 104 -6.57 6.25 1.75
C ALA A 104 -5.78 6.41 3.05
N TRP A 105 -4.50 6.06 3.03
CA TRP A 105 -3.60 6.23 4.17
C TRP A 105 -3.44 7.69 4.60
N THR A 106 -3.16 8.58 3.65
CA THR A 106 -3.00 10.01 3.95
C THR A 106 -4.28 10.60 4.54
N THR A 107 -5.45 10.20 4.04
CA THR A 107 -6.74 10.67 4.56
C THR A 107 -7.00 10.13 5.96
N ALA A 108 -6.68 8.86 6.23
CA ALA A 108 -6.77 8.28 7.57
C ALA A 108 -5.85 8.99 8.58
N GLN A 109 -4.64 9.39 8.16
CA GLN A 109 -3.75 10.22 8.98
C GLN A 109 -4.34 11.61 9.27
N MET A 110 -4.83 12.29 8.23
CA MET A 110 -5.39 13.65 8.35
C MET A 110 -6.63 13.70 9.24
N THR A 111 -7.46 12.65 9.20
CA THR A 111 -8.70 12.56 9.99
C THR A 111 -8.51 11.92 11.36
N GLN A 112 -7.27 11.59 11.73
CA GLN A 112 -6.90 10.91 12.98
C GLN A 112 -7.55 9.53 13.15
N ALA A 113 -8.13 8.94 12.09
CA ALA A 113 -8.71 7.60 12.18
C ALA A 113 -7.68 6.54 12.59
N ILE A 114 -6.40 6.77 12.28
CA ILE A 114 -5.30 5.89 12.68
C ILE A 114 -5.10 5.80 14.19
N SER A 115 -5.52 6.80 15.00
CA SER A 115 -5.33 6.75 16.47
C SER A 115 -6.27 5.77 17.16
N GLU A 116 -7.35 5.40 16.47
CA GLU A 116 -8.36 4.47 16.98
C GLU A 116 -8.07 3.01 16.54
N MET A 117 -7.08 2.82 15.65
CA MET A 117 -6.65 1.50 15.18
C MET A 117 -5.70 0.83 16.18
N PRO A 118 -5.61 -0.52 16.19
CA PRO A 118 -4.57 -1.22 16.94
C PRO A 118 -3.16 -0.80 16.51
N VAL A 119 -2.24 -0.70 17.47
CA VAL A 119 -0.86 -0.23 17.25
C VAL A 119 -0.12 -1.11 16.25
N GLU A 120 -0.37 -2.42 16.29
CA GLU A 120 0.21 -3.41 15.38
C GLU A 120 -0.22 -3.14 13.93
N THR A 121 -1.51 -2.83 13.72
CA THR A 121 -2.06 -2.46 12.41
C THR A 121 -1.40 -1.19 11.88
N VAL A 122 -1.31 -0.14 12.71
CA VAL A 122 -0.69 1.14 12.31
C VAL A 122 0.78 0.94 11.97
N THR A 123 1.50 0.12 12.75
CA THR A 123 2.93 -0.19 12.50
C THR A 123 3.12 -0.95 11.19
N SER A 124 2.26 -1.92 10.91
CA SER A 124 2.28 -2.66 9.65
C SER A 124 2.02 -1.73 8.46
N LEU A 125 1.02 -0.86 8.55
CA LEU A 125 0.71 0.11 7.50
C LEU A 125 1.85 1.09 7.28
N ALA A 126 2.45 1.64 8.33
CA ALA A 126 3.60 2.54 8.22
C ALA A 126 4.76 1.87 7.45
N THR A 127 5.07 0.60 7.77
CA THR A 127 6.12 -0.16 7.09
C THR A 127 5.86 -0.30 5.59
N ILE A 128 4.61 -0.57 5.21
CA ILE A 128 4.19 -0.69 3.81
C ILE A 128 4.39 0.64 3.08
N TYR A 129 3.84 1.74 3.62
CA TYR A 129 3.88 3.04 2.96
C TYR A 129 5.29 3.65 2.94
N ASP A 130 6.14 3.37 3.92
CA ASP A 130 7.56 3.75 3.89
C ASP A 130 8.32 2.99 2.78
N SER A 131 8.06 1.69 2.64
CA SER A 131 8.63 0.87 1.56
C SER A 131 8.16 1.35 0.19
N GLN A 132 6.87 1.68 0.07
CA GLN A 132 6.28 2.26 -1.14
C GLN A 132 6.91 3.61 -1.49
N ALA A 133 7.08 4.50 -0.52
CA ALA A 133 7.74 5.78 -0.72
C ALA A 133 9.21 5.62 -1.15
N TYR A 134 9.93 4.67 -0.56
CA TYR A 134 11.30 4.36 -0.95
C TYR A 134 11.40 3.85 -2.40
N TYR A 135 10.52 2.92 -2.78
CA TYR A 135 10.44 2.41 -4.15
C TYR A 135 10.11 3.51 -5.16
N ALA A 136 9.08 4.31 -4.90
CA ALA A 136 8.69 5.44 -5.76
C ALA A 136 9.83 6.47 -5.91
N LYS A 137 10.56 6.75 -4.82
CA LYS A 137 11.75 7.62 -4.86
C LYS A 137 12.85 7.05 -5.75
N TYR A 138 13.11 5.74 -5.69
CA TYR A 138 14.09 5.11 -6.56
C TYR A 138 13.66 5.14 -8.04
N LEU A 139 12.38 4.86 -8.34
CA LEU A 139 11.86 4.97 -9.71
C LEU A 139 12.03 6.39 -10.26
N ASN A 140 11.68 7.41 -9.48
CA ASN A 140 11.87 8.80 -9.89
C ASN A 140 13.33 9.12 -10.20
N PHE A 141 14.26 8.62 -9.37
CA PHE A 141 15.69 8.73 -9.65
C PHE A 141 16.07 8.03 -10.97
N PHE A 142 15.57 6.81 -11.20
CA PHE A 142 15.85 6.09 -12.44
C PHE A 142 15.27 6.80 -13.68
N PHE A 143 14.05 7.32 -13.61
CA PHE A 143 13.45 8.13 -14.67
C PHE A 143 14.24 9.39 -14.97
N GLN A 144 14.84 10.03 -13.97
CA GLN A 144 15.71 11.19 -14.20
C GLN A 144 16.98 10.79 -14.95
N GLN A 145 17.54 9.61 -14.70
CA GLN A 145 18.69 9.08 -15.44
C GLN A 145 18.31 8.55 -16.83
N TYR A 146 17.03 8.28 -17.09
CA TYR A 146 16.55 7.66 -18.33
C TYR A 146 16.95 8.42 -19.58
N ALA A 147 16.76 9.74 -19.58
CA ALA A 147 17.05 10.59 -20.73
C ALA A 147 18.54 10.54 -21.08
N ASP A 148 19.41 10.71 -20.07
CA ASP A 148 20.86 10.68 -20.24
C ASP A 148 21.32 9.32 -20.77
N LEU A 149 20.82 8.22 -20.21
CA LEU A 149 21.13 6.86 -20.68
C LEU A 149 20.67 6.65 -22.13
N THR A 150 19.52 7.18 -22.52
CA THR A 150 19.00 7.02 -23.89
C THR A 150 19.82 7.83 -24.90
N ILE A 151 20.20 9.06 -24.56
CA ILE A 151 21.07 9.92 -25.39
C ILE A 151 22.44 9.25 -25.57
N ASP A 152 23.03 8.74 -24.49
CA ASP A 152 24.30 8.03 -24.53
C ASP A 152 24.24 6.79 -25.43
N MET A 153 23.15 6.01 -25.35
CA MET A 153 22.93 4.84 -26.21
C MET A 153 22.80 5.21 -27.69
N GLN A 154 22.12 6.31 -28.01
CA GLN A 154 21.93 6.81 -29.38
C GLN A 154 23.23 7.36 -29.99
N SER A 155 24.11 7.94 -29.18
CA SER A 155 25.40 8.48 -29.65
C SER A 155 26.37 7.41 -30.18
N GLY A 156 26.12 6.12 -29.89
CA GLY A 156 26.89 4.98 -30.39
C GLY A 156 28.25 4.77 -29.70
N ASN A 157 28.75 5.74 -28.92
CA ASN A 157 30.08 5.66 -28.34
C ASN A 157 30.22 4.64 -27.21
N ASN A 158 29.13 4.28 -26.53
CA ASN A 158 29.15 3.40 -25.34
C ASN A 158 27.86 2.56 -25.16
N THR A 159 27.11 2.29 -26.22
CA THR A 159 25.77 1.65 -26.17
C THR A 159 25.74 0.39 -25.28
N ALA A 160 26.72 -0.50 -25.40
CA ALA A 160 26.78 -1.72 -24.59
C ALA A 160 26.95 -1.45 -23.08
N MET A 161 27.78 -0.48 -22.70
CA MET A 161 27.97 -0.12 -21.30
C MET A 161 26.72 0.56 -20.74
N THR A 162 26.12 1.47 -21.50
CA THR A 162 24.90 2.19 -21.08
C THR A 162 23.71 1.25 -20.96
N ALA A 163 23.57 0.27 -21.86
CA ALA A 163 22.57 -0.79 -21.77
C ALA A 163 22.75 -1.67 -20.52
N ARG A 164 24.00 -1.96 -20.10
CA ARG A 164 24.26 -2.67 -18.84
C ARG A 164 23.82 -1.85 -17.62
N LYS A 165 24.10 -0.55 -17.60
CA LYS A 165 23.62 0.35 -16.53
C LYS A 165 22.10 0.38 -16.47
N PHE A 166 21.44 0.46 -17.62
CA PHE A 166 19.99 0.41 -17.71
C PHE A 166 19.42 -0.90 -17.15
N GLN A 167 19.97 -2.05 -17.59
CA GLN A 167 19.60 -3.36 -17.08
C GLN A 167 19.82 -3.50 -15.57
N GLN A 168 20.90 -2.92 -15.04
CA GLN A 168 21.16 -2.88 -13.60
C GLN A 168 20.08 -2.07 -12.87
N HIS A 169 19.67 -0.92 -13.40
CA HIS A 169 18.59 -0.13 -12.79
C HIS A 169 17.25 -0.86 -12.80
N LEU A 170 16.90 -1.54 -13.90
CA LEU A 170 15.72 -2.42 -13.96
C LEU A 170 15.80 -3.54 -12.93
N SER A 171 16.96 -4.16 -12.76
CA SER A 171 17.14 -5.25 -11.80
C SER A 171 16.95 -4.77 -10.36
N ILE A 172 17.44 -3.57 -10.03
CA ILE A 172 17.25 -2.96 -8.71
C ILE A 172 15.78 -2.58 -8.51
N SER A 173 15.13 -1.92 -9.49
CA SER A 173 13.70 -1.57 -9.36
C SER A 173 12.84 -2.83 -9.19
N ASN A 174 13.11 -3.89 -9.95
CA ASN A 174 12.39 -5.16 -9.84
C ASN A 174 12.58 -5.80 -8.46
N SER A 175 13.79 -5.76 -7.90
CA SER A 175 14.06 -6.26 -6.54
C SER A 175 13.29 -5.48 -5.47
N LEU A 176 13.27 -4.15 -5.57
CA LEU A 176 12.51 -3.29 -4.65
C LEU A 176 11.00 -3.51 -4.80
N ALA A 177 10.50 -3.63 -6.03
CA ALA A 177 9.11 -3.92 -6.31
C ALA A 177 8.70 -5.27 -5.69
N ARG A 178 9.51 -6.32 -5.81
CA ARG A 178 9.24 -7.63 -5.19
C ARG A 178 9.22 -7.57 -3.66
N GLN A 179 10.09 -6.77 -3.04
CA GLN A 179 10.06 -6.56 -1.59
C GLN A 179 8.77 -5.83 -1.16
N LEU A 180 8.37 -4.80 -1.91
CA LEU A 180 7.12 -4.09 -1.66
C LEU A 180 5.90 -5.01 -1.85
N LEU A 181 5.92 -5.86 -2.88
CA LEU A 181 4.87 -6.87 -3.12
C LEU A 181 4.74 -7.83 -1.94
N GLN A 182 5.86 -8.32 -1.39
CA GLN A 182 5.85 -9.16 -0.18
C GLN A 182 5.25 -8.46 1.04
N ASN A 183 5.50 -7.16 1.20
CA ASN A 183 4.89 -6.38 2.27
C ASN A 183 3.37 -6.25 2.09
N TYR A 184 2.91 -6.04 0.85
CA TYR A 184 1.47 -6.06 0.53
C TYR A 184 0.85 -7.43 0.78
N ASP A 185 1.47 -8.51 0.31
CA ASP A 185 1.01 -9.89 0.53
C ASP A 185 0.86 -10.20 2.03
N THR A 186 1.88 -9.85 2.82
CA THR A 186 1.88 -10.06 4.27
C THR A 186 0.72 -9.33 4.95
N PHE A 187 0.47 -8.07 4.57
CA PHE A 187 -0.61 -7.27 5.14
C PHE A 187 -2.00 -7.76 4.74
N LEU A 188 -2.17 -8.19 3.49
CA LEU A 188 -3.42 -8.75 2.99
C LEU A 188 -3.65 -10.21 3.43
N GLY A 189 -2.66 -10.84 4.07
CA GLY A 189 -2.73 -12.25 4.48
C GLY A 189 -2.67 -13.22 3.30
N ILE A 190 -2.09 -12.81 2.18
CA ILE A 190 -1.89 -13.67 1.00
C ILE A 190 -0.60 -14.47 1.24
N ASN A 191 -0.74 -15.76 1.56
CA ASN A 191 0.41 -16.65 1.67
C ASN A 191 1.01 -16.90 0.27
N ALA A 192 2.34 -16.85 0.17
CA ALA A 192 3.09 -17.13 -1.07
C ALA A 192 2.86 -18.53 -1.69
N GLU A 193 2.10 -19.39 -1.00
CA GLU A 193 1.81 -20.78 -1.39
C GLU A 193 0.51 -20.94 -2.21
N GLU A 194 -0.32 -19.89 -2.32
CA GLU A 194 -1.57 -19.89 -3.09
C GLU A 194 -1.49 -19.13 -4.43
N ALA A 195 -0.28 -18.91 -4.96
CA ALA A 195 -0.18 -18.47 -6.35
C ALA A 195 -0.79 -19.57 -7.27
N PRO A 196 -1.74 -19.22 -8.16
CA PRO A 196 -2.38 -20.21 -9.02
C PRO A 196 -1.29 -20.90 -9.83
N LYS A 197 -1.18 -22.22 -9.70
CA LYS A 197 -0.38 -23.04 -10.61
C LYS A 197 -0.83 -22.65 -12.00
N GLN A 198 0.07 -22.02 -12.76
CA GLN A 198 -0.17 -21.73 -14.17
C GLN A 198 -0.72 -23.00 -14.80
N GLU A 199 -1.95 -22.94 -15.32
CA GLU A 199 -2.51 -24.02 -16.11
C GLU A 199 -1.54 -24.25 -17.26
N GLU A 200 -0.78 -25.33 -17.13
CA GLU A 200 0.09 -25.89 -18.14
C GLU A 200 -0.83 -26.25 -19.32
N THR A 201 -1.00 -25.29 -20.22
CA THR A 201 -1.75 -25.46 -21.46
C THR A 201 -0.97 -26.47 -22.29
N ALA A 202 -1.42 -27.73 -22.21
CA ALA A 202 -0.88 -28.83 -22.97
C ALA A 202 -0.85 -28.47 -24.47
N PRO A 203 0.25 -28.78 -25.18
CA PRO A 203 0.38 -28.46 -26.59
C PRO A 203 -0.68 -29.21 -27.39
N SER A 204 -1.57 -28.43 -28.03
CA SER A 204 -2.55 -28.91 -28.99
C SER A 204 -1.83 -29.61 -30.14
N ALA A 205 -1.96 -30.93 -30.19
CA ALA A 205 -1.46 -31.76 -31.29
C ALA A 205 -2.24 -31.41 -32.57
N LYS A 206 -1.53 -30.89 -33.58
CA LYS A 206 -2.07 -30.74 -34.93
C LYS A 206 -2.36 -32.13 -35.54
N PRO A 207 -3.51 -32.33 -36.21
CA PRO A 207 -3.68 -33.49 -37.08
C PRO A 207 -2.85 -33.29 -38.35
N SER A 208 -2.08 -34.32 -38.71
CA SER A 208 -1.46 -34.41 -40.03
C SER A 208 -2.53 -34.63 -41.10
N ASN A 209 -2.45 -33.85 -42.17
CA ASN A 209 -2.96 -34.18 -43.51
C ASN A 209 -1.87 -33.82 -44.52
#